data_AF-A0A4R4U0T6-F1
#
_entry.id   AF-A0A4R4U0T6-F1
#
_cell.length_a   1.000
_cell.length_b   1.000
_cell.length_c   1.000
_cell.angle_alpha   90.00
_cell.angle_beta   90.00
_cell.angle_gamma   90.00
#
_symmetry.space_group_name_H-M   'P 1'
#
loop_
_entity.id
_entity.type
_entity.pdbx_description
1 polymer ?
#
loop_
_entity_poly.entity_id
_entity_poly.type
_entity_poly.pdbx_seq_one_letter_code
_entity_poly.pdbx_strand_id
1 'polypeptide(L)'
;MRTELWAARITAGLEPAQVRPFLGELAADGGPEARLTLVALAAVDAGRSSPLRDASDSPDVAAAMVGDVEATTVAGAEVYAEAARGLAGTLAGWVRRMGRVTCEGAWYGKADPYGEQVLAVLSFRYENGKEPHVLVVGIDQPHGGLAVDALVEEVKFLDDLGLAAAEPGTVAGRILDAFELGDRIMGAEVADTLAGVRPLAITRARSVPGLVRGASDDTVARFRDLPEVPGAREAFEKLAEFVGDRPLWWSPQRVSAFLTSWLPREAILSEAAVAAMPEVVRAWSRFSGDHPAVLRQIDEDAPRLPALMADDSLAGLGKRIAQNRL
;
A
#
# COMPACT_ATOMS: atom_id res chain seq x y z
N MET A 1 10.70 21.02 -6.23
CA MET A 1 9.42 20.30 -6.11
C MET A 1 8.32 20.71 -7.09
N ARG A 2 7.83 21.97 -7.10
CA ARG A 2 6.64 22.38 -7.88
C ARG A 2 6.64 21.98 -9.36
N THR A 3 7.79 22.08 -10.03
CA THR A 3 7.96 21.68 -11.44
C THR A 3 7.76 20.19 -11.67
N GLU A 4 8.20 19.34 -10.74
CA GLU A 4 8.00 17.88 -10.82
C GLU A 4 6.53 17.51 -10.58
N LEU A 5 5.85 18.17 -9.62
CA LEU A 5 4.40 17.97 -9.43
C LEU A 5 3.59 18.40 -10.66
N TRP A 6 3.98 19.50 -11.30
CA TRP A 6 3.36 19.92 -12.56
C TRP A 6 3.60 18.90 -13.68
N ALA A 7 4.83 18.41 -13.83
CA ALA A 7 5.15 17.38 -14.81
C ALA A 7 4.41 16.06 -14.54
N ALA A 8 4.24 15.66 -13.28
CA ALA A 8 3.46 14.48 -12.89
C ALA A 8 2.01 14.57 -13.35
N ARG A 9 1.38 15.75 -13.24
CA ARG A 9 0.02 15.98 -13.74
C ARG A 9 -0.08 15.91 -15.26
N ILE A 10 0.95 16.39 -15.98
CA ILE A 10 1.01 16.22 -17.44
C ILE A 10 1.12 14.75 -17.79
N THR A 11 2.05 14.02 -17.19
CA THR A 11 2.22 12.57 -17.41
C THR A 11 0.94 11.79 -17.11
N ALA A 12 0.20 12.17 -16.07
CA ALA A 12 -1.07 11.54 -15.71
C ALA A 12 -2.20 11.78 -16.72
N GLY A 13 -2.17 12.91 -17.43
CA GLY A 13 -3.17 13.26 -18.44
C GLY A 13 -2.84 12.80 -19.86
N LEU A 14 -1.67 12.18 -20.08
CA LEU A 14 -1.25 11.70 -21.41
C LEU A 14 -1.60 10.23 -21.58
N GLU A 15 -2.40 9.94 -22.61
CA GLU A 15 -2.61 8.57 -23.05
C GLU A 15 -1.32 7.99 -23.69
N PRO A 16 -1.07 6.67 -23.61
CA PRO A 16 0.15 6.06 -24.16
C PRO A 16 0.43 6.44 -25.62
N ALA A 17 -0.61 6.56 -26.44
CA ALA A 17 -0.50 6.93 -27.85
C ALA A 17 -0.10 8.41 -28.07
N GLN A 18 -0.33 9.29 -27.08
CA GLN A 18 -0.04 10.72 -27.15
C GLN A 18 1.38 11.07 -26.71
N VAL A 19 2.04 10.19 -25.94
CA VAL A 19 3.36 10.45 -25.35
C VAL A 19 4.41 10.82 -26.39
N ARG A 20 4.61 9.99 -27.43
CA ARG A 20 5.64 10.25 -28.45
C ARG A 20 5.37 11.52 -29.28
N PRO A 21 4.15 11.75 -29.81
CA PRO A 21 3.81 13.00 -30.48
C PRO A 21 4.09 14.23 -29.62
N PHE A 22 3.62 14.23 -28.37
CA PHE A 22 3.78 15.35 -27.44
C PHE A 22 5.26 15.68 -27.16
N LEU A 23 6.08 14.66 -26.91
CA LEU A 23 7.53 14.86 -26.70
C LEU A 23 8.23 15.36 -27.97
N GLY A 24 7.78 14.91 -29.16
CA GLY A 24 8.29 15.37 -30.45
C GLY A 24 7.99 16.86 -30.70
N GLU A 25 6.78 17.32 -30.35
CA GLU A 25 6.40 18.74 -30.45
C GLU A 25 7.27 19.62 -29.54
N LEU A 26 7.48 19.21 -28.28
CA LEU A 26 8.37 19.91 -27.36
C LEU A 26 9.83 19.96 -27.85
N ALA A 27 10.32 18.86 -28.42
CA ALA A 27 11.66 18.80 -28.98
C ALA A 27 11.82 19.71 -30.21
N ALA A 28 10.77 19.82 -31.04
CA ALA A 28 10.75 20.69 -32.22
C ALA A 28 10.68 22.19 -31.86
N ASP A 29 9.92 22.57 -30.83
CA ASP A 29 9.92 23.94 -30.31
C ASP A 29 11.32 24.32 -29.81
N GLY A 30 11.94 23.43 -29.03
CA GLY A 30 13.31 23.59 -28.57
C GLY A 30 13.54 24.80 -27.68
N GLY A 31 12.51 25.55 -27.27
CA GLY A 31 12.60 26.71 -26.39
C GLY A 31 13.01 26.33 -24.97
N PRO A 32 13.43 27.31 -24.13
CA PRO A 32 13.81 27.04 -22.74
C PRO A 32 12.71 26.34 -21.92
N GLU A 33 11.45 26.70 -22.14
CA GLU A 33 10.29 26.11 -21.47
C GLU A 33 10.01 24.68 -21.94
N ALA A 34 10.09 24.41 -23.25
CA ALA A 34 9.95 23.06 -23.78
C ALA A 34 11.07 22.14 -23.30
N ARG A 35 12.33 22.61 -23.29
CA ARG A 35 13.46 21.86 -22.71
C ARG A 35 13.27 21.61 -21.22
N LEU A 36 12.78 22.58 -20.46
CA LEU A 36 12.49 22.40 -19.04
C LEU A 36 11.41 21.34 -18.82
N THR A 37 10.38 21.35 -19.67
CA THR A 37 9.28 20.40 -19.64
C THR A 37 9.78 18.98 -19.89
N LEU A 38 10.60 18.77 -20.94
CA LEU A 38 11.21 17.48 -21.24
C LEU A 38 12.03 16.95 -20.07
N VAL A 39 12.88 17.78 -19.45
CA VAL A 39 13.67 17.36 -18.29
C VAL A 39 12.79 17.05 -17.07
N ALA A 40 11.74 17.83 -16.83
CA ALA A 40 10.83 17.59 -15.71
C ALA A 40 10.02 16.29 -15.89
N LEU A 41 9.54 16.00 -17.09
CA LEU A 41 8.85 14.74 -17.42
C LEU A 41 9.79 13.55 -17.24
N ALA A 42 11.03 13.64 -17.74
CA ALA A 42 12.03 12.60 -17.53
C ALA A 42 12.36 12.37 -16.05
N ALA A 43 12.42 13.43 -15.23
CA ALA A 43 12.69 13.29 -13.80
C ALA A 43 11.56 12.57 -13.04
N VAL A 44 10.30 12.75 -13.46
CA VAL A 44 9.14 12.10 -12.85
C VAL A 44 8.93 10.69 -13.39
N ASP A 45 9.40 10.38 -14.60
CA ASP A 45 9.25 9.06 -15.21
C ASP A 45 10.46 8.14 -15.02
N ALA A 46 11.61 8.66 -14.58
CA ALA A 46 12.85 7.89 -14.38
C ALA A 46 12.70 6.66 -13.45
N GLY A 47 11.70 6.66 -12.56
CA GLY A 47 11.39 5.49 -11.73
C GLY A 47 10.70 4.36 -12.48
N ARG A 48 10.14 4.58 -13.67
CA ARG A 48 9.51 3.53 -14.49
C ARG A 48 10.50 2.54 -15.10
N SER A 49 11.78 2.90 -15.19
CA SER A 49 12.79 2.15 -15.96
C SER A 49 13.70 1.21 -15.16
N SER A 50 13.51 1.00 -13.86
CA SER A 50 14.39 0.07 -13.12
C SER A 50 13.83 -1.36 -13.14
N PRO A 51 14.47 -2.33 -13.80
CA PRO A 51 14.18 -3.73 -13.52
C PRO A 51 14.51 -4.00 -12.05
N LEU A 52 13.62 -4.73 -11.38
CA LEU A 52 13.94 -5.41 -10.12
C LEU A 52 15.17 -6.28 -10.38
N ARG A 53 16.34 -5.84 -9.90
CA ARG A 53 17.50 -6.71 -9.73
C ARG A 53 17.67 -6.94 -8.23
N ASP A 54 17.62 -8.22 -7.89
CA ASP A 54 17.85 -8.88 -6.61
C ASP A 54 16.71 -8.89 -5.58
N ALA A 55 15.89 -9.96 -5.64
CA ALA A 55 15.63 -10.83 -4.48
C ALA A 55 15.15 -12.24 -4.93
N SER A 56 16.03 -13.22 -4.71
CA SER A 56 15.83 -14.67 -4.51
C SER A 56 15.25 -15.58 -5.61
N ASP A 57 16.10 -16.53 -6.01
CA ASP A 57 15.78 -17.82 -6.62
C ASP A 57 14.65 -18.56 -5.87
N SER A 58 13.59 -18.90 -6.59
CA SER A 58 12.83 -20.14 -6.39
C SER A 58 12.20 -20.53 -7.73
N PRO A 59 12.65 -21.61 -8.37
CA PRO A 59 12.09 -22.05 -9.63
C PRO A 59 10.89 -22.93 -9.29
N ASP A 60 9.69 -22.37 -9.33
CA ASP A 60 8.52 -23.04 -9.90
C ASP A 60 7.31 -22.11 -9.80
N VAL A 61 6.45 -22.20 -10.82
CA VAL A 61 5.16 -21.49 -10.98
C VAL A 61 5.18 -20.00 -11.41
N ALA A 62 5.88 -19.65 -12.50
CA ALA A 62 5.74 -18.31 -13.12
C ALA A 62 5.91 -18.26 -14.65
N ALA A 63 5.43 -19.25 -15.40
CA ALA A 63 5.69 -19.32 -16.85
C ALA A 63 4.50 -18.99 -17.78
N ALA A 64 3.38 -18.45 -17.28
CA ALA A 64 2.29 -18.04 -18.16
C ALA A 64 1.61 -16.78 -17.63
N MET A 65 1.65 -15.69 -18.42
CA MET A 65 0.91 -14.41 -18.31
C MET A 65 1.70 -13.11 -18.01
N VAL A 66 3.04 -13.08 -18.01
CA VAL A 66 3.82 -11.83 -17.73
C VAL A 66 4.29 -11.07 -18.99
N GLY A 67 3.94 -11.53 -20.20
CA GLY A 67 4.62 -11.09 -21.44
C GLY A 67 4.35 -9.67 -21.99
N ASP A 68 3.19 -9.06 -21.77
CA ASP A 68 2.79 -7.87 -22.55
C ASP A 68 2.79 -6.53 -21.77
N VAL A 69 2.61 -6.57 -20.43
CA VAL A 69 2.50 -5.35 -19.62
C VAL A 69 3.89 -4.78 -19.26
N GLU A 70 4.87 -5.66 -19.07
CA GLU A 70 6.24 -5.29 -18.71
C GLU A 70 6.99 -4.64 -19.89
N ALA A 71 6.82 -5.16 -21.11
CA ALA A 71 7.40 -4.58 -22.33
C ALA A 71 6.86 -3.17 -22.64
N THR A 72 5.57 -2.93 -22.42
CA THR A 72 4.92 -1.63 -22.70
C THR A 72 5.32 -0.54 -21.71
N THR A 73 5.55 -0.90 -20.44
CA THR A 73 5.92 0.05 -19.37
C THR A 73 7.40 0.43 -19.42
N VAL A 74 8.30 -0.52 -19.71
CA VAL A 74 9.74 -0.26 -19.91
C VAL A 74 9.97 0.63 -21.14
N ALA A 75 9.23 0.38 -22.24
CA ALA A 75 9.34 1.19 -23.46
C ALA A 75 8.88 2.64 -23.29
N GLY A 76 7.99 2.94 -22.34
CA GLY A 76 7.56 4.32 -22.04
C GLY A 76 8.64 5.14 -21.34
N ALA A 77 9.39 4.51 -20.45
CA ALA A 77 10.34 5.19 -19.56
C ALA A 77 11.65 5.61 -20.23
N GLU A 78 12.10 4.84 -21.21
CA GLU A 78 13.21 5.23 -22.05
C GLU A 78 12.88 6.43 -22.94
N VAL A 79 11.61 6.62 -23.33
CA VAL A 79 11.21 7.68 -24.27
C VAL A 79 11.33 9.06 -23.64
N TYR A 80 10.95 9.23 -22.38
CA TYR A 80 11.13 10.51 -21.68
C TYR A 80 12.61 10.84 -21.46
N ALA A 81 13.39 9.84 -21.00
CA ALA A 81 14.83 9.99 -20.78
C ALA A 81 15.59 10.31 -22.08
N GLU A 82 15.22 9.66 -23.20
CA GLU A 82 15.74 9.95 -24.54
C GLU A 82 15.45 11.39 -24.94
N ALA A 83 14.19 11.82 -24.85
CA ALA A 83 13.77 13.17 -25.25
C ALA A 83 14.44 14.28 -24.40
N ALA A 84 14.78 13.99 -23.15
CA ALA A 84 15.45 14.93 -22.25
C ALA A 84 16.99 14.89 -22.30
N ARG A 85 17.58 13.98 -23.08
CA ARG A 85 19.03 13.70 -23.03
C ARG A 85 19.85 14.95 -23.32
N GLY A 86 20.79 15.26 -22.42
CA GLY A 86 21.70 16.41 -22.56
C GLY A 86 21.06 17.79 -22.31
N LEU A 87 19.73 17.90 -22.18
CA LEU A 87 19.05 19.19 -22.03
C LEU A 87 19.29 19.84 -20.66
N ALA A 88 19.45 19.04 -19.59
CA ALA A 88 19.73 19.58 -18.26
C ALA A 88 21.06 20.38 -18.20
N GLY A 89 21.97 20.13 -19.13
CA GLY A 89 23.22 20.88 -19.27
C GLY A 89 23.01 22.33 -19.76
N THR A 90 21.95 22.57 -20.52
CA THR A 90 21.68 23.83 -21.24
C THR A 90 20.75 24.78 -20.48
N LEU A 91 20.25 24.36 -19.32
CA LEU A 91 19.30 25.09 -18.49
C LEU A 91 19.96 25.56 -17.17
N ALA A 92 19.21 26.33 -16.37
CA ALA A 92 19.66 26.81 -15.08
C ALA A 92 20.14 25.66 -14.17
N GLY A 93 21.21 25.87 -13.39
CA GLY A 93 21.88 24.80 -12.65
C GLY A 93 20.99 24.00 -11.67
N TRP A 94 19.88 24.58 -11.19
CA TRP A 94 18.92 23.87 -10.35
C TRP A 94 18.19 22.74 -11.08
N VAL A 95 18.05 22.81 -12.41
CA VAL A 95 17.38 21.81 -13.24
C VAL A 95 18.07 20.45 -13.13
N ARG A 96 19.40 20.43 -12.98
CA ARG A 96 20.19 19.20 -12.81
C ARG A 96 19.87 18.44 -11.51
N ARG A 97 19.25 19.12 -10.53
CA ARG A 97 18.84 18.53 -9.24
C ARG A 97 17.43 17.95 -9.28
N MET A 98 16.64 18.17 -10.32
CA MET A 98 15.33 17.53 -10.43
C MET A 98 15.46 16.01 -10.41
N GLY A 99 14.54 15.34 -9.72
CA GLY A 99 14.57 13.89 -9.49
C GLY A 99 15.61 13.42 -8.48
N ARG A 100 16.64 14.23 -8.17
CA ARG A 100 17.74 13.86 -7.28
C ARG A 100 17.41 14.19 -5.83
N VAL A 101 16.74 13.24 -5.18
CA VAL A 101 16.36 13.34 -3.78
C VAL A 101 16.96 12.20 -2.96
N THR A 102 17.07 12.43 -1.66
CA THR A 102 17.41 11.41 -0.67
C THR A 102 16.23 11.24 0.27
N CYS A 103 15.81 10.00 0.50
CA CYS A 103 14.82 9.69 1.53
C CYS A 103 15.48 9.80 2.91
N GLU A 104 14.88 10.59 3.81
CA GLU A 104 15.43 10.86 5.15
C GLU A 104 14.66 10.19 6.28
N GLY A 105 13.43 9.77 6.03
CA GLY A 105 12.59 9.14 7.04
C GLY A 105 11.32 8.58 6.44
N ALA A 106 10.65 7.73 7.20
CA ALA A 106 9.37 7.16 6.81
C ALA A 106 8.49 6.89 8.01
N TRP A 107 7.18 6.91 7.77
CA TRP A 107 6.16 6.65 8.78
C TRP A 107 5.04 5.80 8.19
N TYR A 108 4.43 4.98 9.05
CA TYR A 108 3.32 4.13 8.68
C TYR A 108 2.38 3.96 9.86
N GLY A 109 1.07 4.03 9.62
CA GLY A 109 0.09 3.90 10.68
C GLY A 109 -1.33 4.20 10.22
N LYS A 110 -2.28 4.07 11.14
CA LYS A 110 -3.70 4.30 10.87
C LYS A 110 -3.97 5.78 10.50
N ALA A 111 -4.84 5.99 9.51
CA ALA A 111 -5.35 7.31 9.14
C ALA A 111 -6.68 7.64 9.87
N ASP A 112 -7.41 6.61 10.26
CA ASP A 112 -8.66 6.68 11.02
C ASP A 112 -8.58 5.80 12.29
N PRO A 113 -9.52 5.90 13.24
CA PRO A 113 -9.46 5.14 14.49
C PRO A 113 -9.31 3.62 14.28
N TYR A 114 -9.98 3.07 13.28
CA TYR A 114 -10.05 1.64 13.03
C TYR A 114 -8.98 1.13 12.06
N GLY A 115 -8.25 2.02 11.40
CA GLY A 115 -7.23 1.65 10.40
C GLY A 115 -7.84 1.07 9.13
N GLU A 116 -9.07 1.44 8.79
CA GLU A 116 -9.66 1.16 7.47
C GLU A 116 -8.83 1.81 6.37
N GLN A 117 -8.29 2.98 6.66
CA GLN A 117 -7.23 3.61 5.90
C GLN A 117 -5.96 3.68 6.75
N VAL A 118 -4.82 3.50 6.09
CA VAL A 118 -3.50 3.74 6.66
C VAL A 118 -2.77 4.76 5.81
N LEU A 119 -1.85 5.51 6.42
CA LEU A 119 -0.94 6.40 5.72
C LEU A 119 0.43 5.75 5.62
N ALA A 120 0.99 5.77 4.41
CA ALA A 120 2.39 5.48 4.15
C ALA A 120 3.09 6.78 3.74
N VAL A 121 4.09 7.20 4.52
CA VAL A 121 4.76 8.50 4.37
C VAL A 121 6.25 8.30 4.16
N LEU A 122 6.81 8.97 3.16
CA LEU A 122 8.25 9.06 2.91
C LEU A 122 8.69 10.54 2.91
N SER A 123 9.69 10.89 3.72
CA SER A 123 10.30 12.24 3.71
C SER A 123 11.49 12.28 2.79
N PHE A 124 11.61 13.36 2.02
CA PHE A 124 12.67 13.58 1.05
C PHE A 124 13.27 14.97 1.18
N ARG A 125 14.56 15.06 0.88
CA ARG A 125 15.27 16.31 0.60
C ARG A 125 15.99 16.24 -0.75
N TYR A 126 16.22 17.38 -1.38
CA TYR A 126 17.16 17.44 -2.51
C TYR A 126 18.61 17.45 -2.02
N GLU A 127 19.55 17.13 -2.91
CA GLU A 127 21.00 17.11 -2.62
C GLU A 127 21.54 18.40 -1.98
N ASN A 128 20.90 19.55 -2.24
CA ASN A 128 21.29 20.83 -1.66
C ASN A 128 20.72 21.09 -0.25
N GLY A 129 20.03 20.11 0.35
CA GLY A 129 19.41 20.21 1.67
C GLY A 129 18.22 21.16 1.75
N LYS A 130 17.67 21.62 0.62
CA LYS A 130 16.51 22.53 0.56
C LYS A 130 15.25 21.77 0.17
N GLU A 131 14.10 22.43 0.40
CA GLU A 131 12.77 21.93 0.05
C GLU A 131 12.46 20.54 0.66
N PRO A 132 12.58 20.37 2.00
CA PRO A 132 12.12 19.14 2.63
C PRO A 132 10.62 18.98 2.39
N HIS A 133 10.22 17.78 1.98
CA HIS A 133 8.83 17.46 1.67
C HIS A 133 8.55 16.01 2.02
N VAL A 134 7.28 15.72 2.29
CA VAL A 134 6.79 14.36 2.49
C VAL A 134 5.91 13.96 1.31
N LEU A 135 6.10 12.75 0.82
CA LEU A 135 5.12 12.04 0.02
C LEU A 135 4.22 11.27 0.97
N VAL A 136 2.91 11.48 0.88
CA VAL A 136 1.90 10.78 1.67
C VAL A 136 1.02 9.99 0.72
N VAL A 137 0.80 8.71 1.02
CA VAL A 137 -0.10 7.84 0.28
C VAL A 137 -1.11 7.24 1.25
N GLY A 138 -2.39 7.46 0.97
CA GLY A 138 -3.50 6.81 1.65
C GLY A 138 -3.75 5.43 1.06
N ILE A 139 -3.79 4.41 1.91
CA ILE A 139 -3.96 3.01 1.53
C ILE A 139 -5.22 2.47 2.19
N ASP A 140 -6.16 1.99 1.38
CA ASP A 140 -7.42 1.42 1.80
C ASP A 140 -7.28 -0.08 2.07
N GLN A 141 -7.45 -0.47 3.33
CA GLN A 141 -7.30 -1.85 3.81
C GLN A 141 -8.50 -2.76 3.43
N PRO A 142 -9.77 -2.29 3.51
CA PRO A 142 -10.92 -3.09 3.09
C PRO A 142 -10.86 -3.61 1.67
N HIS A 143 -10.36 -2.80 0.72
CA HIS A 143 -10.27 -3.16 -0.69
C HIS A 143 -8.90 -3.71 -1.11
N GLY A 144 -8.18 -4.32 -0.16
CA GLY A 144 -6.97 -5.09 -0.49
C GLY A 144 -5.64 -4.40 -0.19
N GLY A 145 -5.65 -3.20 0.40
CA GLY A 145 -4.45 -2.37 0.54
C GLY A 145 -4.22 -1.49 -0.70
N LEU A 146 -5.28 -0.94 -1.28
CA LEU A 146 -5.24 -0.14 -2.50
C LEU A 146 -4.78 1.30 -2.22
N ALA A 147 -3.93 1.88 -3.07
CA ALA A 147 -3.65 3.31 -3.01
C ALA A 147 -4.89 4.11 -3.45
N VAL A 148 -5.47 4.89 -2.55
CA VAL A 148 -6.71 5.66 -2.79
C VAL A 148 -6.48 7.18 -2.80
N ASP A 149 -5.41 7.66 -2.20
CA ASP A 149 -5.02 9.07 -2.24
C ASP A 149 -3.48 9.21 -2.23
N ALA A 150 -2.97 10.28 -2.83
CA ALA A 150 -1.58 10.65 -2.74
C ALA A 150 -1.41 12.16 -2.81
N LEU A 151 -0.55 12.70 -1.95
CA LEU A 151 -0.24 14.12 -1.87
C LEU A 151 1.22 14.35 -1.47
N VAL A 152 1.70 15.57 -1.74
CA VAL A 152 3.03 16.02 -1.32
C VAL A 152 2.87 17.24 -0.45
N GLU A 153 3.43 17.17 0.76
CA GLU A 153 3.27 18.19 1.80
C GLU A 153 4.59 18.56 2.45
N GLU A 154 4.53 19.58 3.31
CA GLU A 154 5.63 19.91 4.22
C GLU A 154 5.71 18.92 5.39
N VAL A 155 6.89 18.74 5.98
CA VAL A 155 7.11 17.80 7.09
C VAL A 155 6.19 18.03 8.29
N LYS A 156 5.80 19.29 8.55
CA LYS A 156 4.86 19.67 9.61
C LYS A 156 3.47 19.02 9.48
N PHE A 157 3.13 18.51 8.30
CA PHE A 157 1.90 17.73 8.09
C PHE A 157 1.81 16.51 9.03
N LEU A 158 2.95 16.02 9.51
CA LEU A 158 3.02 14.84 10.37
C LEU A 158 2.71 15.11 11.85
N ASP A 159 2.80 16.36 12.30
CA ASP A 159 2.83 16.70 13.74
C ASP A 159 1.57 16.24 14.50
N ASP A 160 0.42 16.16 13.82
CA ASP A 160 -0.87 15.80 14.41
C ASP A 160 -1.37 14.39 14.02
N LEU A 161 -0.62 13.63 13.21
CA LEU A 161 -1.07 12.34 12.70
C LEU A 161 -0.75 11.15 13.61
N GLY A 162 0.20 11.31 14.55
CA GLY A 162 0.58 10.25 15.49
C GLY A 162 1.13 8.99 14.82
N LEU A 163 1.67 9.10 13.60
CA LEU A 163 2.21 7.96 12.86
C LEU A 163 3.52 7.47 13.49
N ALA A 164 3.69 6.15 13.58
CA ALA A 164 4.93 5.56 14.04
C ALA A 164 6.01 5.67 12.96
N ALA A 165 7.24 5.94 13.37
CA ALA A 165 8.39 5.83 12.49
C ALA A 165 8.55 4.38 12.00
N ALA A 166 8.93 4.21 10.74
CA ALA A 166 9.06 2.92 10.09
C ALA A 166 10.28 2.90 9.16
N GLU A 167 10.70 1.69 8.75
CA GLU A 167 11.80 1.52 7.81
C GLU A 167 11.44 2.04 6.42
N PRO A 168 12.21 2.98 5.83
CA PRO A 168 11.87 3.59 4.54
C PRO A 168 11.68 2.60 3.40
N GLY A 169 12.52 1.58 3.31
CA GLY A 169 12.42 0.55 2.27
C GLY A 169 11.13 -0.27 2.34
N THR A 170 10.63 -0.52 3.55
CA THR A 170 9.35 -1.20 3.79
C THR A 170 8.17 -0.30 3.42
N VAL A 171 8.18 0.98 3.84
CA VAL A 171 7.11 1.93 3.51
C VAL A 171 7.04 2.18 2.00
N ALA A 172 8.19 2.33 1.35
CA ALA A 172 8.27 2.45 -0.11
C ALA A 172 7.71 1.22 -0.83
N GLY A 173 8.00 0.01 -0.33
CA GLY A 173 7.44 -1.21 -0.89
C GLY A 173 5.92 -1.28 -0.77
N ARG A 174 5.38 -0.93 0.40
CA ARG A 174 3.91 -0.84 0.62
C ARG A 174 3.24 0.15 -0.33
N ILE A 175 3.86 1.31 -0.56
CA ILE A 175 3.36 2.30 -1.54
C ILE A 175 3.29 1.67 -2.94
N LEU A 176 4.34 0.96 -3.36
CA LEU A 176 4.38 0.33 -4.68
C LEU A 176 3.38 -0.82 -4.81
N ASP A 177 3.25 -1.66 -3.78
CA ASP A 177 2.26 -2.73 -3.71
C ASP A 177 0.84 -2.18 -3.85
N ALA A 178 0.55 -1.08 -3.15
CA ALA A 178 -0.76 -0.42 -3.18
C ALA A 178 -1.10 0.17 -4.55
N PHE A 179 -0.13 0.79 -5.24
CA PHE A 179 -0.32 1.28 -6.60
C PHE A 179 -0.44 0.16 -7.65
N GLU A 180 0.28 -0.94 -7.47
CA GLU A 180 0.23 -2.10 -8.37
C GLU A 180 -1.10 -2.84 -8.25
N LEU A 181 -1.66 -2.93 -7.05
CA LEU A 181 -3.00 -3.46 -6.86
C LEU A 181 -4.05 -2.61 -7.59
N GLY A 182 -3.91 -1.28 -7.56
CA GLY A 182 -4.81 -0.36 -8.27
C GLY A 182 -4.82 -0.54 -9.78
N ASP A 183 -3.70 -0.94 -10.38
CA ASP A 183 -3.65 -1.24 -11.82
C ASP A 183 -4.43 -2.51 -12.19
N ARG A 184 -4.77 -3.36 -11.20
CA ARG A 184 -5.51 -4.62 -11.39
C ARG A 184 -7.00 -4.51 -11.06
N ILE A 185 -7.43 -3.44 -10.38
CA ILE A 185 -8.81 -3.24 -9.92
C ILE A 185 -9.46 -2.14 -10.75
N MET A 186 -10.57 -2.49 -11.42
CA MET A 186 -11.38 -1.52 -12.15
C MET A 186 -12.43 -0.88 -11.24
N GLY A 187 -12.64 0.43 -11.38
CA GLY A 187 -13.75 1.14 -10.74
C GLY A 187 -13.58 1.42 -9.25
N ALA A 188 -12.35 1.37 -8.73
CA ALA A 188 -12.09 1.82 -7.37
C ALA A 188 -12.33 3.32 -7.22
N GLU A 189 -13.01 3.71 -6.15
CA GLU A 189 -13.17 5.11 -5.77
C GLU A 189 -11.85 5.62 -5.18
N VAL A 190 -11.29 6.66 -5.81
CA VAL A 190 -10.02 7.27 -5.42
C VAL A 190 -10.15 8.78 -5.41
N ALA A 191 -9.31 9.45 -4.63
CA ALA A 191 -9.25 10.90 -4.59
C ALA A 191 -8.74 11.49 -5.92
N ASP A 192 -9.27 12.64 -6.32
CA ASP A 192 -8.88 13.36 -7.55
C ASP A 192 -7.37 13.71 -7.60
N THR A 193 -6.77 13.85 -6.42
CA THR A 193 -5.34 14.11 -6.21
C THR A 193 -4.44 12.94 -6.63
N LEU A 194 -4.93 11.70 -6.49
CA LEU A 194 -4.14 10.49 -6.70
C LEU A 194 -3.51 10.45 -8.09
N ALA A 195 -4.32 10.66 -9.14
CA ALA A 195 -3.88 10.56 -10.52
C ALA A 195 -2.71 11.52 -10.82
N GLY A 196 -2.83 12.77 -10.36
CA GLY A 196 -1.84 13.81 -10.60
C GLY A 196 -0.53 13.65 -9.82
N VAL A 197 -0.54 12.89 -8.72
CA VAL A 197 0.64 12.65 -7.86
C VAL A 197 1.26 11.28 -8.11
N ARG A 198 0.49 10.30 -8.60
CA ARG A 198 0.91 8.91 -8.82
C ARG A 198 2.26 8.75 -9.53
N PRO A 199 2.54 9.42 -10.68
CA PRO A 199 3.84 9.27 -11.34
C PRO A 199 5.01 9.67 -10.44
N LEU A 200 4.87 10.77 -9.71
CA LEU A 200 5.88 11.22 -8.75
C LEU A 200 5.99 10.26 -7.57
N ALA A 201 4.87 9.79 -7.02
CA ALA A 201 4.82 8.89 -5.89
C ALA A 201 5.58 7.57 -6.17
N ILE A 202 5.31 6.96 -7.32
CA ILE A 202 5.97 5.73 -7.77
C ILE A 202 7.47 5.95 -7.92
N THR A 203 7.87 7.04 -8.60
CA THR A 203 9.29 7.34 -8.81
C THR A 203 10.03 7.63 -7.51
N ARG A 204 9.39 8.32 -6.57
CA ARG A 204 9.95 8.57 -5.24
C ARG A 204 10.10 7.29 -4.44
N ALA A 205 9.08 6.44 -4.38
CA ALA A 205 9.15 5.17 -3.68
C ALA A 205 10.25 4.26 -4.27
N ARG A 206 10.39 4.18 -5.60
CA ARG A 206 11.46 3.39 -6.24
C ARG A 206 12.86 3.94 -6.01
N SER A 207 13.01 5.23 -5.71
CA SER A 207 14.30 5.83 -5.39
C SER A 207 14.80 5.51 -3.97
N VAL A 208 13.95 4.92 -3.12
CA VAL A 208 14.31 4.57 -1.74
C VAL A 208 15.22 3.34 -1.71
N PRO A 209 16.43 3.43 -1.13
CA PRO A 209 17.31 2.28 -0.96
C PRO A 209 16.71 1.20 -0.05
N GLY A 210 17.12 -0.05 -0.24
CA GLY A 210 16.69 -1.16 0.62
C GLY A 210 15.20 -1.50 0.49
N LEU A 211 14.61 -1.29 -0.69
CA LEU A 211 13.21 -1.55 -0.98
C LEU A 211 12.79 -2.98 -0.61
N VAL A 212 11.70 -3.12 0.16
CA VAL A 212 11.13 -4.42 0.56
C VAL A 212 9.66 -4.48 0.14
N ARG A 213 9.33 -5.34 -0.84
CA ARG A 213 7.96 -5.61 -1.30
C ARG A 213 7.30 -6.70 -0.44
N GLY A 214 5.98 -6.65 -0.27
CA GLY A 214 5.24 -7.68 0.46
C GLY A 214 5.64 -7.84 1.92
N ALA A 215 6.16 -6.77 2.54
CA ALA A 215 6.62 -6.81 3.92
C ALA A 215 5.45 -7.10 4.87
N SER A 216 5.59 -8.16 5.68
CA SER A 216 4.61 -8.47 6.72
C SER A 216 4.54 -7.36 7.77
N ASP A 217 3.37 -7.23 8.39
CA ASP A 217 3.16 -6.37 9.54
C ASP A 217 3.33 -7.20 10.82
N ASP A 218 4.17 -6.73 11.75
CA ASP A 218 4.53 -7.48 12.96
C ASP A 218 3.48 -7.36 14.08
N THR A 219 2.39 -6.63 13.86
CA THR A 219 1.38 -6.33 14.89
C THR A 219 0.81 -7.60 15.52
N VAL A 220 0.57 -8.66 14.75
CA VAL A 220 0.15 -9.97 15.29
C VAL A 220 1.23 -10.58 16.19
N ALA A 221 2.50 -10.50 15.79
CA ALA A 221 3.62 -11.04 16.55
C ALA A 221 3.91 -10.27 17.85
N ARG A 222 3.51 -8.99 17.91
CA ARG A 222 3.63 -8.12 19.09
C ARG A 222 2.53 -8.37 20.13
N PHE A 223 1.42 -9.02 19.77
CA PHE A 223 0.37 -9.35 20.72
C PHE A 223 0.83 -10.43 21.72
N ARG A 224 0.74 -10.12 23.02
CA ARG A 224 1.16 -11.01 24.12
C ARG A 224 0.06 -11.34 25.12
N ASP A 225 -1.03 -10.59 25.12
CA ASP A 225 -2.05 -10.62 26.19
C ASP A 225 -3.15 -11.65 25.89
N LEU A 226 -2.76 -12.88 25.59
CA LEU A 226 -3.72 -13.95 25.33
C LEU A 226 -4.40 -14.39 26.64
N PRO A 227 -5.74 -14.54 26.68
CA PRO A 227 -6.43 -15.04 27.87
C PRO A 227 -6.00 -16.46 28.26
N GLU A 228 -5.85 -16.70 29.56
CA GLU A 228 -5.50 -18.00 30.15
C GLU A 228 -6.74 -18.90 30.32
N VAL A 229 -7.42 -19.20 29.21
CA VAL A 229 -8.60 -20.09 29.17
C VAL A 229 -8.42 -21.24 28.16
N PRO A 230 -9.05 -22.41 28.39
CA PRO A 230 -8.95 -23.54 27.45
C PRO A 230 -9.36 -23.15 26.03
N GLY A 231 -8.55 -23.51 25.04
CA GLY A 231 -8.83 -23.21 23.62
C GLY A 231 -8.44 -21.80 23.15
N ALA A 232 -7.96 -20.90 24.04
CA ALA A 232 -7.58 -19.54 23.66
C ALA A 232 -6.50 -19.47 22.55
N ARG A 233 -5.51 -20.36 22.60
CA ARG A 233 -4.44 -20.41 21.60
C ARG A 233 -4.95 -20.77 20.21
N GLU A 234 -5.76 -21.82 20.13
CA GLU A 234 -6.40 -22.27 18.89
C GLU A 234 -7.31 -21.18 18.31
N ALA A 235 -8.11 -20.51 19.16
CA ALA A 235 -8.93 -19.38 18.76
C ALA A 235 -8.08 -18.21 18.22
N PHE A 236 -6.96 -17.89 18.87
CA PHE A 236 -6.06 -16.83 18.42
C PHE A 236 -5.37 -17.16 17.10
N GLU A 237 -4.99 -18.41 16.86
CA GLU A 237 -4.42 -18.83 15.57
C GLU A 237 -5.40 -18.55 14.42
N LYS A 238 -6.70 -18.77 14.63
CA LYS A 238 -7.75 -18.42 13.64
C LYS A 238 -8.00 -16.94 13.51
N LEU A 239 -7.92 -16.17 14.59
CA LEU A 239 -7.95 -14.72 14.51
C LEU A 239 -6.75 -14.18 13.71
N ALA A 240 -5.54 -14.68 13.99
CA ALA A 240 -4.31 -14.33 13.28
C ALA A 240 -4.39 -14.64 11.78
N GLU A 241 -4.95 -15.80 11.43
CA GLU A 241 -5.23 -16.19 10.04
C GLU A 241 -6.17 -15.20 9.34
N PHE A 242 -7.24 -14.78 10.03
CA PHE A 242 -8.23 -13.84 9.47
C PHE A 242 -7.70 -12.41 9.31
N VAL A 243 -6.94 -11.90 10.30
CA VAL A 243 -6.39 -10.52 10.22
C VAL A 243 -5.31 -10.43 9.13
N GLY A 244 -4.55 -11.50 8.95
CA GLY A 244 -3.60 -11.68 7.85
C GLY A 244 -2.54 -10.57 7.78
N ASP A 245 -2.34 -10.04 6.58
CA ASP A 245 -1.41 -8.98 6.23
C ASP A 245 -1.88 -7.57 6.64
N ARG A 246 -3.10 -7.44 7.17
CA ARG A 246 -3.72 -6.14 7.50
C ARG A 246 -4.12 -6.05 8.97
N PRO A 247 -3.19 -6.27 9.92
CA PRO A 247 -3.54 -6.29 11.34
C PRO A 247 -3.88 -4.90 11.92
N LEU A 248 -3.56 -3.81 11.20
CA LEU A 248 -3.95 -2.46 11.62
C LEU A 248 -5.44 -2.16 11.38
N TRP A 249 -6.11 -2.86 10.47
CA TRP A 249 -7.53 -2.66 10.18
C TRP A 249 -8.38 -3.49 11.15
N TRP A 250 -9.05 -2.84 12.10
CA TRP A 250 -9.89 -3.51 13.08
C TRP A 250 -11.10 -2.64 13.46
N SER A 251 -12.16 -2.76 12.64
CA SER A 251 -13.43 -2.02 12.80
C SER A 251 -14.57 -2.92 13.29
N PRO A 252 -15.69 -2.35 13.79
CA PRO A 252 -16.87 -3.12 14.17
C PRO A 252 -17.34 -4.05 13.04
N GLN A 253 -17.39 -3.56 11.81
CA GLN A 253 -17.79 -4.34 10.64
C GLN A 253 -16.85 -5.51 10.40
N ARG A 254 -15.53 -5.32 10.56
CA ARG A 254 -14.55 -6.40 10.41
C ARG A 254 -14.69 -7.46 11.51
N VAL A 255 -14.94 -7.06 12.75
CA VAL A 255 -15.24 -7.97 13.86
C VAL A 255 -16.50 -8.78 13.59
N SER A 256 -17.57 -8.11 13.15
CA SER A 256 -18.82 -8.78 12.84
C SER A 256 -18.64 -9.80 11.71
N ALA A 257 -17.92 -9.42 10.65
CA ALA A 257 -17.58 -10.33 9.55
C ALA A 257 -16.77 -11.55 10.03
N PHE A 258 -15.82 -11.36 10.95
CA PHE A 258 -15.05 -12.45 11.53
C PHE A 258 -15.95 -13.44 12.30
N LEU A 259 -16.73 -12.93 13.25
CA LEU A 259 -17.55 -13.74 14.16
C LEU A 259 -18.75 -14.40 13.48
N THR A 260 -19.38 -13.71 12.52
CA THR A 260 -20.67 -14.14 11.98
C THR A 260 -20.59 -14.75 10.58
N SER A 261 -19.48 -14.54 9.86
CA SER A 261 -19.34 -15.02 8.48
C SER A 261 -18.09 -15.86 8.27
N TRP A 262 -16.90 -15.34 8.58
CA TRP A 262 -15.64 -16.02 8.27
C TRP A 262 -15.45 -17.28 9.13
N LEU A 263 -15.62 -17.18 10.45
CA LEU A 263 -15.44 -18.34 11.35
C LEU A 263 -16.39 -19.51 11.03
N PRO A 264 -17.72 -19.32 10.92
CA PRO A 264 -18.64 -20.40 10.57
C PRO A 264 -18.29 -21.07 9.23
N ARG A 265 -17.81 -20.27 8.26
CA ARG A 265 -17.52 -20.71 6.90
C ARG A 265 -16.19 -21.44 6.78
N GLU A 266 -15.12 -20.91 7.37
CA GLU A 266 -13.74 -21.35 7.08
C GLU A 266 -13.09 -22.12 8.23
N ALA A 267 -13.45 -21.85 9.48
CA ALA A 267 -12.75 -22.40 10.63
C ALA A 267 -13.33 -23.74 11.12
N ILE A 268 -12.43 -24.67 11.46
CA ILE A 268 -12.70 -25.84 12.30
C ILE A 268 -12.07 -25.53 13.66
N LEU A 269 -12.86 -25.59 14.72
CA LEU A 269 -12.46 -25.25 16.08
C LEU A 269 -13.01 -26.27 17.07
N SER A 270 -12.26 -26.54 18.14
CA SER A 270 -12.78 -27.25 19.30
C SER A 270 -13.88 -26.45 20.02
N GLU A 271 -14.76 -27.13 20.76
CA GLU A 271 -15.78 -26.45 21.60
C GLU A 271 -15.14 -25.47 22.59
N ALA A 272 -13.97 -25.82 23.14
CA ALA A 272 -13.21 -24.97 24.03
C ALA A 272 -12.74 -23.69 23.30
N ALA A 273 -12.24 -23.80 22.07
CA ALA A 273 -11.83 -22.64 21.29
C ALA A 273 -13.01 -21.76 20.87
N VAL A 274 -14.17 -22.35 20.54
CA VAL A 274 -15.40 -21.58 20.27
C VAL A 274 -15.82 -20.79 21.52
N ALA A 275 -15.77 -21.40 22.71
CA ALA A 275 -16.06 -20.73 23.97
C ALA A 275 -15.06 -19.62 24.33
N ALA A 276 -13.77 -19.82 24.02
CA ALA A 276 -12.71 -18.85 24.28
C ALA A 276 -12.69 -17.67 23.30
N MET A 277 -13.21 -17.83 22.08
CA MET A 277 -13.12 -16.85 21.00
C MET A 277 -13.54 -15.43 21.41
N PRO A 278 -14.67 -15.19 22.10
CA PRO A 278 -15.06 -13.83 22.49
C PRO A 278 -14.03 -13.14 23.40
N GLU A 279 -13.36 -13.88 24.30
CA GLU A 279 -12.32 -13.31 25.17
C GLU A 279 -11.06 -12.98 24.39
N VAL A 280 -10.66 -13.86 23.47
CA VAL A 280 -9.51 -13.63 22.57
C VAL A 280 -9.73 -12.39 21.70
N VAL A 281 -10.92 -12.26 21.09
CA VAL A 281 -11.27 -11.10 20.25
C VAL A 281 -11.33 -9.81 21.07
N ARG A 282 -11.81 -9.84 22.33
CA ARG A 282 -11.76 -8.67 23.23
C ARG A 282 -10.31 -8.30 23.59
N ALA A 283 -9.47 -9.27 23.91
CA ALA A 283 -8.06 -9.04 24.22
C ALA A 283 -7.32 -8.40 23.03
N TRP A 284 -7.51 -8.94 21.83
CA TRP A 284 -6.99 -8.35 20.60
C TRP A 284 -7.54 -6.94 20.34
N SER A 285 -8.82 -6.71 20.60
CA SER A 285 -9.46 -5.40 20.40
C SER A 285 -8.89 -4.33 21.33
N ARG A 286 -8.59 -4.68 22.59
CA ARG A 286 -7.89 -3.79 23.54
C ARG A 286 -6.49 -3.45 23.04
N PHE A 287 -5.74 -4.45 22.59
CA PHE A 287 -4.43 -4.25 21.98
C PHE A 287 -4.49 -3.37 20.73
N SER A 288 -5.54 -3.50 19.91
CA SER A 288 -5.70 -2.82 18.63
C SER A 288 -6.22 -1.38 18.72
N GLY A 289 -6.39 -0.84 19.94
CA GLY A 289 -6.82 0.55 20.17
C GLY A 289 -7.97 0.72 21.17
N ASP A 290 -8.51 -0.38 21.70
CA ASP A 290 -9.54 -0.39 22.75
C ASP A 290 -10.79 0.46 22.43
N HIS A 291 -11.24 0.39 21.17
CA HIS A 291 -12.38 1.20 20.72
C HIS A 291 -13.71 0.67 21.29
N PRO A 292 -14.50 1.49 22.01
CA PRO A 292 -15.76 1.04 22.61
C PRO A 292 -16.78 0.50 21.61
N ALA A 293 -16.78 1.01 20.38
CA ALA A 293 -17.67 0.53 19.32
C ALA A 293 -17.35 -0.91 18.89
N VAL A 294 -16.06 -1.26 18.83
CA VAL A 294 -15.60 -2.61 18.51
C VAL A 294 -16.01 -3.57 19.62
N LEU A 295 -15.81 -3.19 20.89
CA LEU A 295 -16.20 -4.02 22.04
C LEU A 295 -17.71 -4.28 22.08
N ARG A 296 -18.54 -3.26 21.82
CA ARG A 296 -20.00 -3.44 21.72
C ARG A 296 -20.39 -4.42 20.63
N GLN A 297 -19.76 -4.34 19.46
CA GLN A 297 -20.04 -5.27 18.38
C GLN A 297 -19.70 -6.72 18.77
N ILE A 298 -18.62 -6.94 19.52
CA ILE A 298 -18.31 -8.27 20.05
C ILE A 298 -19.43 -8.75 20.97
N ASP A 299 -19.91 -7.90 21.87
CA ASP A 299 -20.97 -8.28 22.82
C ASP A 299 -22.31 -8.58 22.12
N GLU A 300 -22.57 -7.95 20.98
CA GLU A 300 -23.74 -8.21 20.13
C GLU A 300 -23.63 -9.54 19.36
N ASP A 301 -22.47 -9.84 18.77
CA ASP A 301 -22.30 -10.99 17.88
C ASP A 301 -21.86 -12.28 18.59
N ALA A 302 -21.05 -12.17 19.65
CA ALA A 302 -20.47 -13.31 20.35
C ALA A 302 -21.50 -14.34 20.86
N PRO A 303 -22.68 -13.96 21.41
CA PRO A 303 -23.67 -14.93 21.88
C PRO A 303 -24.20 -15.86 20.77
N ARG A 304 -24.10 -15.45 19.51
CA ARG A 304 -24.59 -16.21 18.34
C ARG A 304 -23.55 -17.19 17.81
N LEU A 305 -22.26 -17.00 18.15
CA LEU A 305 -21.15 -17.76 17.59
C LEU A 305 -21.32 -19.28 17.73
N PRO A 306 -21.67 -19.85 18.90
CA PRO A 306 -21.82 -21.31 19.02
C PRO A 306 -22.88 -21.89 18.07
N ALA A 307 -24.01 -21.20 17.92
CA ALA A 307 -25.08 -21.63 17.02
C ALA A 307 -24.66 -21.54 15.54
N LEU A 308 -23.93 -20.48 15.16
CA LEU A 308 -23.41 -20.34 13.80
C LEU A 308 -22.33 -21.37 13.48
N MET A 309 -21.45 -21.69 14.44
CA MET A 309 -20.39 -22.70 14.26
C MET A 309 -20.94 -24.13 14.09
N ALA A 310 -22.09 -24.41 14.69
CA ALA A 310 -22.79 -25.70 14.59
C ALA A 310 -23.66 -25.83 13.32
N ASP A 311 -23.85 -24.75 12.55
CA ASP A 311 -24.62 -24.78 11.32
C ASP A 311 -23.77 -25.18 10.11
N ASP A 312 -23.81 -26.47 9.77
CA ASP A 312 -23.07 -27.03 8.63
C ASP A 312 -23.47 -26.43 7.28
N SER A 313 -24.64 -25.77 7.17
CA SER A 313 -25.05 -25.11 5.93
C SER A 313 -24.20 -23.87 5.60
N LEU A 314 -23.56 -23.27 6.61
CA LEU A 314 -22.68 -22.12 6.46
C LEU A 314 -21.26 -22.51 6.05
N ALA A 315 -20.89 -23.79 6.18
CA ALA A 315 -19.55 -24.27 5.91
C ALA A 315 -19.14 -24.05 4.44
N GLY A 316 -18.00 -23.40 4.25
CA GLY A 316 -17.36 -23.23 2.95
C GLY A 316 -16.87 -24.55 2.38
N LEU A 317 -16.55 -24.56 1.07
CA LEU A 317 -16.08 -25.76 0.38
C LEU A 317 -14.84 -26.36 1.03
N GLY A 318 -13.86 -25.52 1.42
CA GLY A 318 -12.62 -25.96 2.08
C GLY A 318 -12.89 -26.68 3.39
N LYS A 319 -13.70 -26.07 4.28
CA LYS A 319 -14.12 -26.66 5.56
C LYS A 319 -14.84 -27.99 5.36
N ARG A 320 -15.80 -28.07 4.42
CA ARG A 320 -16.52 -29.32 4.12
C ARG A 320 -15.60 -30.44 3.64
N ILE A 321 -14.63 -30.13 2.78
CA ILE A 321 -13.64 -31.11 2.33
C ILE A 321 -12.76 -31.61 3.48
N ALA A 322 -12.33 -30.70 4.36
CA ALA A 322 -11.52 -31.05 5.52
C ALA A 322 -12.29 -31.92 6.53
N GLN A 323 -13.55 -31.60 6.81
CA GLN A 323 -14.43 -32.39 7.69
C GLN A 323 -14.66 -33.81 7.15
N ASN A 324 -14.80 -33.98 5.83
CA ASN A 324 -14.98 -35.30 5.22
C ASN A 324 -13.70 -36.17 5.19
N ARG A 325 -12.55 -35.62 5.56
CA ARG A 325 -11.25 -36.33 5.61
C ARG A 325 -10.82 -36.71 7.03
N LEU A 326 -11.53 -36.21 8.05
CA LEU A 326 -11.35 -36.55 9.47
C LEU A 326 -12.22 -37.77 9.83
#